data_AF-A0A843JFW0-F1
#
_entry.id   AF-A0A843JFW0-F1
#
_cell.length_a   1.000
_cell.length_b   1.000
_cell.length_c   1.000
_cell.angle_alpha   90.00
_cell.angle_beta   90.00
_cell.angle_gamma   90.00
#
_symmetry.space_group_name_H-M   'P 1'
#
loop_
_entity.id
_entity.type
_entity.pdbx_description
1 polymer ?
#
loop_
_entity_poly.entity_id
_entity_poly.type
_entity_poly.pdbx_seq_one_letter_code
_entity_poly.pdbx_strand_id
1 'polypeptide(L)'
;GGDSIDDLSLKESALRLAVVTQHNYYNFDFKVEEVVAMGRTPHKSSMEMDNAEDYKIVLDCLNKVNMLPFKDRVFSSLSGGEQQRIILARALCQETPCMILDEPTNHLDIKYQLEVLDLVKSLGCTCLCALHDMNLAAQYCDRIYVLKDGKIETSGTPEEVITEQNIENIYGVKSTVQVNKDTGLINVIYHPKHIYKNRKAECKSETSE
;
A
#
# COMPACT_ATOMS: atom_id res chain seq x y z
N GLY A 1 3.03 22.91 -5.07
CA GLY A 1 3.05 23.96 -4.04
C GLY A 1 4.37 23.86 -3.31
N GLY A 2 5.04 24.99 -3.06
CA GLY A 2 6.36 25.04 -2.42
C GLY A 2 6.31 25.35 -0.92
N ASP A 3 5.14 25.27 -0.29
CA ASP A 3 4.99 25.54 1.14
C ASP A 3 5.64 24.40 1.95
N SER A 4 6.39 24.74 2.99
CA SER A 4 6.94 23.73 3.91
C SER A 4 5.80 23.04 4.65
N ILE A 5 5.93 21.73 4.91
CA ILE A 5 4.97 20.99 5.73
C ILE A 5 4.91 21.58 7.15
N ASP A 6 6.04 22.07 7.65
CA ASP A 6 6.15 22.66 9.00
C ASP A 6 5.34 23.96 9.16
N ASP A 7 5.01 24.62 8.04
CA ASP A 7 4.26 25.87 8.03
C ASP A 7 2.74 25.66 7.88
N LEU A 8 2.29 24.42 7.62
CA LEU A 8 0.89 24.10 7.42
C LEU A 8 0.20 23.82 8.75
N SER A 9 -0.99 24.37 8.94
CA SER A 9 -1.88 23.92 10.02
C SER A 9 -2.31 22.46 9.80
N LEU A 10 -2.70 21.78 10.88
CA LEU A 10 -3.22 20.40 10.79
C LEU A 10 -4.37 20.27 9.79
N LYS A 11 -5.24 21.29 9.71
CA LYS A 11 -6.35 21.32 8.77
C LYS A 11 -5.87 21.43 7.32
N GLU A 12 -4.93 22.33 7.03
CA GLU A 12 -4.37 22.49 5.68
C GLU A 12 -3.59 21.26 5.24
N SER A 13 -2.83 20.64 6.14
CA SER A 13 -2.15 19.37 5.90
C SER A 13 -3.15 18.27 5.56
N ALA A 14 -4.23 18.14 6.34
CA ALA A 14 -5.31 17.19 6.09
C ALA A 14 -6.17 17.52 4.84
N LEU A 15 -6.04 18.69 4.23
CA LEU A 15 -6.65 18.96 2.91
C LEU A 15 -5.71 18.59 1.75
N ARG A 16 -4.43 18.38 2.03
CA ARG A 16 -3.40 18.09 1.01
C ARG A 16 -2.95 16.63 1.04
N LEU A 17 -3.07 15.94 2.17
CA LEU A 17 -2.52 14.60 2.38
C LEU A 17 -3.47 13.71 3.19
N ALA A 18 -3.88 12.59 2.60
CA ALA A 18 -4.55 11.52 3.32
C ALA A 18 -3.52 10.46 3.72
N VAL A 19 -3.65 9.91 4.93
CA VAL A 19 -2.76 8.86 5.43
C VAL A 19 -3.58 7.65 5.85
N VAL A 20 -3.26 6.50 5.26
CA VAL A 20 -3.77 5.19 5.64
C VAL A 20 -2.67 4.49 6.40
N THR A 21 -2.78 4.47 7.73
CA THR A 21 -1.83 3.81 8.62
C THR A 21 -2.17 2.32 8.76
N GLN A 22 -1.17 1.52 9.14
CA GLN A 22 -1.39 0.16 9.60
C GLN A 22 -2.39 0.16 10.77
N HIS A 23 -3.48 -0.59 10.65
CA HIS A 23 -4.57 -0.58 11.63
C HIS A 23 -4.20 -1.31 12.91
N ASN A 24 -4.29 -0.60 14.04
CA ASN A 24 -4.59 -1.20 15.33
C ASN A 24 -6.12 -1.23 15.48
N TYR A 25 -6.69 -2.42 15.71
CA TYR A 25 -8.12 -2.71 15.85
C TYR A 25 -8.98 -1.53 16.36
N TYR A 26 -9.86 -0.99 15.50
CA TYR A 26 -10.92 -0.08 15.92
C TYR A 26 -12.06 -0.91 16.55
N ASN A 27 -12.02 -1.09 17.87
CA ASN A 27 -13.11 -1.69 18.65
C ASN A 27 -14.25 -0.67 18.86
N PHE A 28 -14.84 -0.18 17.77
CA PHE A 28 -16.00 0.71 17.84
C PHE A 28 -17.15 0.17 17.01
N ASP A 29 -18.38 0.29 17.53
CA ASP A 29 -19.62 -0.12 16.88
C ASP A 29 -20.15 0.92 15.89
N PHE A 30 -19.25 1.50 15.08
CA PHE A 30 -19.66 2.41 14.01
C PHE A 30 -20.14 1.62 12.79
N LYS A 31 -21.13 2.17 12.10
CA LYS A 31 -21.49 1.72 10.76
C LYS A 31 -20.38 2.07 9.78
N VAL A 32 -20.30 1.30 8.71
CA VAL A 32 -19.38 1.55 7.60
C VAL A 32 -19.51 2.97 7.05
N GLU A 33 -20.74 3.46 6.82
CA GLU A 33 -20.96 4.82 6.31
C GLU A 33 -20.42 5.90 7.26
N GLU A 34 -20.53 5.69 8.57
CA GLU A 34 -20.04 6.61 9.59
C GLU A 34 -18.50 6.64 9.60
N VAL A 35 -17.85 5.48 9.50
CA VAL A 35 -16.39 5.39 9.42
C VAL A 35 -15.86 6.11 8.18
N VAL A 36 -16.52 5.97 7.03
CA VAL A 36 -16.14 6.65 5.80
C VAL A 36 -16.39 8.16 5.89
N ALA A 37 -17.52 8.58 6.47
CA ALA A 37 -17.86 9.99 6.69
C ALA A 37 -16.83 10.73 7.56
N MET A 38 -16.13 10.05 8.47
CA MET A 38 -15.03 10.65 9.23
C MET A 38 -13.92 11.23 8.34
N GLY A 39 -13.76 10.74 7.10
CA GLY A 39 -12.84 11.30 6.11
C GLY A 39 -13.16 12.75 5.69
N ARG A 40 -14.40 13.21 5.90
CA ARG A 40 -14.84 14.58 5.60
C ARG A 40 -14.47 15.60 6.68
N THR A 41 -13.98 15.16 7.83
CA THR A 41 -13.65 16.04 8.97
C THR A 41 -12.79 17.26 8.58
N PRO A 42 -11.75 17.14 7.73
CA PRO A 42 -10.93 18.29 7.32
C PRO A 42 -11.67 19.34 6.49
N HIS A 43 -12.74 18.96 5.79
CA HIS A 43 -13.54 19.86 4.97
C HIS A 43 -14.59 20.64 5.76
N LYS A 44 -14.88 20.20 6.99
CA LYS A 44 -15.92 20.80 7.83
C LYS A 44 -15.40 21.99 8.64
N SER A 45 -16.29 22.95 8.90
CA SER A 45 -16.14 23.88 10.02
C SER A 45 -16.64 23.23 11.32
N SER A 46 -16.15 23.63 12.50
CA SER A 46 -16.44 22.99 13.80
C SER A 46 -17.92 22.94 14.23
N MET A 47 -18.83 23.48 13.42
CA MET A 47 -20.28 23.53 13.68
C MET A 47 -21.14 23.11 12.47
N GLU A 48 -20.52 22.59 11.41
CA GLU A 48 -21.23 22.18 10.19
C GLU A 48 -21.78 20.76 10.34
N MET A 49 -23.10 20.62 10.23
CA MET A 49 -23.74 19.30 10.14
C MET A 49 -23.45 18.65 8.79
N ASP A 50 -23.51 17.31 8.75
CA ASP A 50 -23.48 16.55 7.50
C ASP A 50 -24.50 17.11 6.51
N ASN A 51 -24.00 17.54 5.35
CA ASN A 51 -24.84 18.04 4.27
C ASN A 51 -25.03 16.95 3.20
N ALA A 52 -25.97 17.18 2.28
CA ALA A 52 -26.28 16.21 1.22
C ALA A 52 -25.08 15.90 0.30
N GLU A 53 -24.13 16.83 0.18
CA GLU A 53 -22.92 16.66 -0.63
C GLU A 53 -21.93 15.71 0.04
N ASP A 54 -21.68 15.87 1.35
CA ASP A 54 -20.85 14.94 2.13
C ASP A 54 -21.40 13.52 2.07
N TYR A 55 -22.72 13.36 2.19
CA TYR A 55 -23.36 12.05 2.07
C TYR A 55 -23.12 11.43 0.69
N LYS A 56 -23.27 12.22 -0.38
CA LYS A 56 -23.01 11.76 -1.75
C LYS A 56 -21.55 11.33 -1.93
N ILE A 57 -20.59 12.12 -1.44
CA ILE A 57 -19.15 11.81 -1.50
C ILE A 57 -18.85 10.49 -0.78
N VAL A 58 -19.47 10.25 0.39
CA VAL A 58 -19.34 9.01 1.14
C VAL A 58 -19.83 7.81 0.31
N LEU A 59 -21.00 7.90 -0.30
CA LEU A 59 -21.53 6.83 -1.14
C LEU A 59 -20.66 6.59 -2.38
N ASP A 60 -20.15 7.65 -3.02
CA ASP A 60 -19.26 7.54 -4.18
C ASP A 60 -17.94 6.86 -3.81
N CYS A 61 -17.37 7.17 -2.64
CA CYS A 61 -16.14 6.52 -2.15
C CYS A 61 -16.39 5.05 -1.78
N LEU A 62 -17.51 4.73 -1.15
CA LEU A 62 -17.91 3.35 -0.90
C LEU A 62 -18.10 2.57 -2.20
N ASN A 63 -18.63 3.20 -3.24
CA ASN A 63 -18.78 2.59 -4.55
C ASN A 63 -17.42 2.31 -5.21
N LYS A 64 -16.49 3.28 -5.16
CA LYS A 64 -15.11 3.11 -5.70
C LYS A 64 -14.40 1.90 -5.12
N VAL A 65 -14.61 1.60 -3.83
CA VAL A 65 -13.97 0.45 -3.16
C VAL A 65 -14.82 -0.84 -3.18
N ASN A 66 -15.95 -0.83 -3.88
CA ASN A 66 -16.93 -1.93 -3.98
C ASN A 66 -17.57 -2.35 -2.64
N MET A 67 -17.82 -1.40 -1.75
CA MET A 67 -18.38 -1.65 -0.41
C MET A 67 -19.71 -0.94 -0.13
N LEU A 68 -20.33 -0.32 -1.14
CA LEU A 68 -21.63 0.33 -1.00
C LEU A 68 -22.74 -0.56 -0.37
N PRO A 69 -22.86 -1.86 -0.71
CA PRO A 69 -23.85 -2.74 -0.06
C PRO A 69 -23.63 -2.96 1.45
N PHE A 70 -22.45 -2.62 1.96
CA PHE A 70 -22.05 -2.82 3.35
C PHE A 70 -22.24 -1.56 4.21
N LYS A 71 -22.73 -0.46 3.62
CA LYS A 71 -22.81 0.87 4.28
C LYS A 71 -23.47 0.85 5.67
N ASP A 72 -24.47 -0.01 5.86
CA ASP A 72 -25.25 -0.11 7.11
C ASP A 72 -24.70 -1.18 8.08
N ARG A 73 -23.69 -1.95 7.69
CA ARG A 73 -23.07 -2.94 8.56
C ARG A 73 -22.16 -2.29 9.59
N VAL A 74 -21.97 -2.97 10.71
CA VAL A 74 -21.00 -2.58 11.73
C VAL A 74 -19.59 -2.86 11.20
N PHE A 75 -18.70 -1.89 11.28
CA PHE A 75 -17.32 -2.00 10.79
C PHE A 75 -16.56 -3.19 11.40
N SER A 76 -16.70 -3.40 12.71
CA SER A 76 -16.07 -4.51 13.44
C SER A 76 -16.54 -5.90 13.01
N SER A 77 -17.68 -6.01 12.30
CA SER A 77 -18.21 -7.27 11.78
C SER A 77 -17.61 -7.70 10.44
N LEU A 78 -16.84 -6.82 9.80
CA LEU A 78 -16.21 -7.06 8.51
C LEU A 78 -14.92 -7.89 8.64
N SER A 79 -14.58 -8.64 7.59
CA SER A 79 -13.26 -9.26 7.45
C SER A 79 -12.14 -8.22 7.33
N GLY A 80 -10.89 -8.61 7.59
CA GLY A 80 -9.75 -7.67 7.51
C GLY A 80 -9.60 -6.98 6.14
N GLY A 81 -9.82 -7.71 5.05
CA GLY A 81 -9.78 -7.14 3.69
C GLY A 81 -10.91 -6.14 3.43
N GLU A 82 -12.12 -6.44 3.90
CA GLU A 82 -13.26 -5.52 3.83
C GLU A 82 -13.01 -4.26 4.68
N GLN A 83 -12.50 -4.41 5.90
CA GLN A 83 -12.13 -3.29 6.76
C GLN A 83 -11.10 -2.39 6.07
N GLN A 84 -10.08 -2.97 5.43
CA GLN A 84 -9.07 -2.20 4.71
C GLN A 84 -9.67 -1.39 3.55
N ARG A 85 -10.62 -1.95 2.80
CA ARG A 85 -11.35 -1.22 1.75
C ARG A 85 -12.15 -0.05 2.32
N ILE A 86 -12.78 -0.22 3.49
CA ILE A 86 -13.49 0.88 4.16
C ILE A 86 -12.53 2.00 4.57
N ILE A 87 -11.34 1.66 5.06
CA ILE A 87 -10.37 2.69 5.44
C ILE A 87 -9.81 3.41 4.21
N LEU A 88 -9.61 2.70 3.11
CA LEU A 88 -9.26 3.33 1.85
C LEU A 88 -10.37 4.27 1.37
N ALA A 89 -11.64 3.87 1.48
CA ALA A 89 -12.78 4.76 1.19
C ALA A 89 -12.80 5.99 2.10
N ARG A 90 -12.50 5.84 3.39
CA ARG A 90 -12.36 6.97 4.33
C ARG A 90 -11.27 7.95 3.88
N ALA A 91 -10.11 7.44 3.46
CA ALA A 91 -9.02 8.28 2.94
C ALA A 91 -9.41 8.96 1.61
N LEU A 92 -10.16 8.27 0.75
CA LEU A 92 -10.68 8.84 -0.49
C LEU A 92 -11.71 9.94 -0.26
N CYS A 93 -12.55 9.81 0.77
CA CYS A 93 -13.49 10.86 1.16
C CYS A 93 -12.79 12.16 1.54
N GLN A 94 -11.52 12.10 1.93
CA GLN A 94 -10.73 13.29 2.22
C GLN A 94 -10.42 14.13 0.97
N GLU A 95 -10.62 13.58 -0.25
CA GLU A 95 -10.43 14.26 -1.54
C GLU A 95 -9.08 14.98 -1.68
N THR A 96 -8.02 14.36 -1.14
CA THR A 96 -6.68 14.93 -1.17
C THR A 96 -5.96 14.60 -2.49
N PRO A 97 -5.06 15.49 -2.96
CA PRO A 97 -4.27 15.23 -4.17
C PRO A 97 -3.26 14.09 -3.99
N CYS A 98 -2.84 13.82 -2.75
CA CYS A 98 -1.85 12.78 -2.41
C CYS A 98 -2.38 11.88 -1.28
N MET A 99 -2.01 10.60 -1.35
CA MET A 99 -2.28 9.60 -0.32
C MET A 99 -0.99 8.87 0.08
N ILE A 100 -0.79 8.67 1.38
CA ILE A 100 0.26 7.81 1.93
C ILE A 100 -0.39 6.53 2.45
N LEU A 101 0.16 5.40 2.06
CA LEU A 101 -0.27 4.06 2.44
C LEU A 101 0.87 3.38 3.17
N ASP A 102 0.74 3.26 4.49
CA ASP A 102 1.74 2.60 5.33
C ASP A 102 1.38 1.11 5.46
N GLU A 103 2.15 0.26 4.78
CA GLU A 103 1.96 -1.19 4.71
C GLU A 103 0.49 -1.61 4.45
N PRO A 104 -0.14 -1.15 3.35
CA PRO A 104 -1.58 -1.32 3.13
C PRO A 104 -2.01 -2.78 2.90
N THR A 105 -1.05 -3.68 2.71
CA THR A 105 -1.23 -5.10 2.41
C THR A 105 -0.91 -6.03 3.59
N ASN A 106 -0.46 -5.49 4.72
CA ASN A 106 -0.05 -6.33 5.85
C ASN A 106 -1.25 -7.03 6.52
N HIS A 107 -1.06 -8.26 6.99
CA HIS A 107 -2.10 -9.13 7.56
C HIS A 107 -3.26 -9.53 6.62
N LEU A 108 -3.14 -9.27 5.31
CA LEU A 108 -4.09 -9.72 4.29
C LEU A 108 -3.60 -10.99 3.57
N ASP A 109 -4.54 -11.82 3.13
CA ASP A 109 -4.20 -12.91 2.19
C ASP A 109 -3.86 -12.34 0.80
N ILE A 110 -3.18 -13.15 -0.03
CA ILE A 110 -2.68 -12.72 -1.33
C ILE A 110 -3.76 -12.16 -2.25
N LYS A 111 -4.99 -12.70 -2.17
CA LYS A 111 -6.10 -12.24 -2.99
C LYS A 111 -6.48 -10.81 -2.60
N TYR A 112 -6.69 -10.56 -1.30
CA TYR A 112 -7.04 -9.23 -0.83
C TYR A 112 -5.90 -8.22 -1.01
N GLN A 113 -4.64 -8.63 -0.89
CA GLN A 113 -3.49 -7.77 -1.18
C GLN A 113 -3.53 -7.23 -2.61
N LEU A 114 -3.71 -8.11 -3.59
CA LEU A 114 -3.80 -7.73 -5.01
C LEU A 114 -5.03 -6.86 -5.26
N GLU A 115 -6.19 -7.21 -4.72
CA GLU A 115 -7.41 -6.40 -4.87
C GLU A 115 -7.26 -4.98 -4.31
N VAL A 116 -6.58 -4.81 -3.16
CA VAL A 116 -6.30 -3.49 -2.59
C VAL A 116 -5.33 -2.70 -3.45
N LEU A 117 -4.27 -3.33 -3.96
CA LEU A 117 -3.31 -2.64 -4.82
C LEU A 117 -3.87 -2.30 -6.21
N ASP A 118 -4.68 -3.18 -6.81
CA ASP A 118 -5.44 -2.93 -8.04
C ASP A 118 -6.36 -1.71 -7.84
N LEU A 119 -7.06 -1.68 -6.70
CA LEU A 119 -7.91 -0.56 -6.33
C LEU A 119 -7.08 0.71 -6.22
N VAL A 120 -6.00 0.73 -5.43
CA VAL A 120 -5.09 1.89 -5.29
C VAL A 120 -4.60 2.38 -6.65
N LYS A 121 -4.19 1.47 -7.55
CA LYS A 121 -3.73 1.81 -8.90
C LYS A 121 -4.83 2.45 -9.75
N SER A 122 -6.09 2.06 -9.55
CA SER A 122 -7.24 2.58 -10.29
C SER A 122 -7.71 3.98 -9.86
N LEU A 123 -7.30 4.48 -8.69
CA LEU A 123 -7.82 5.72 -8.11
C LEU A 123 -7.32 6.99 -8.82
N GLY A 124 -6.23 6.91 -9.58
CA GLY A 124 -5.69 8.02 -10.38
C GLY A 124 -5.15 9.19 -9.55
N CYS A 125 -4.96 9.03 -8.24
CA CYS A 125 -4.29 9.99 -7.37
C CYS A 125 -2.81 9.64 -7.17
N THR A 126 -2.02 10.61 -6.67
CA THR A 126 -0.63 10.34 -6.31
C THR A 126 -0.59 9.53 -5.02
N CYS A 127 -0.03 8.32 -5.08
CA CYS A 127 0.07 7.42 -3.94
C CYS A 127 1.54 7.15 -3.59
N LEU A 128 1.89 7.32 -2.32
CA LEU A 128 3.16 6.88 -1.74
C LEU A 128 2.89 5.67 -0.84
N CYS A 129 3.32 4.49 -1.28
CA CYS A 129 3.09 3.24 -0.56
C CYS A 129 4.39 2.71 0.04
N ALA A 130 4.37 2.31 1.32
CA ALA A 130 5.40 1.48 1.91
C ALA A 130 5.05 0.01 1.67
N LEU A 131 5.84 -0.69 0.85
CA LEU A 131 5.67 -2.11 0.52
C LEU A 131 6.93 -2.89 0.89
N HIS A 132 6.74 -4.07 1.48
CA HIS A 132 7.84 -4.98 1.84
C HIS A 132 8.13 -6.05 0.80
N ASP A 133 7.17 -6.34 -0.07
CA ASP A 133 7.31 -7.33 -1.14
C ASP A 133 7.77 -6.64 -2.43
N MET A 134 8.95 -7.04 -2.92
CA MET A 134 9.52 -6.51 -4.16
C MET A 134 8.70 -6.84 -5.40
N ASN A 135 8.06 -8.00 -5.47
CA ASN A 135 7.25 -8.39 -6.61
C ASN A 135 5.98 -7.52 -6.67
N LEU A 136 5.35 -7.27 -5.51
CA LEU A 136 4.23 -6.33 -5.43
C LEU A 136 4.67 -4.90 -5.80
N ALA A 137 5.82 -4.45 -5.28
CA ALA A 137 6.37 -3.13 -5.65
C ALA A 137 6.64 -3.04 -7.16
N ALA A 138 7.20 -4.10 -7.76
CA ALA A 138 7.47 -4.15 -9.19
C ALA A 138 6.21 -4.07 -10.05
N GLN A 139 5.14 -4.73 -9.60
CA GLN A 139 3.89 -4.84 -10.35
C GLN A 139 3.04 -3.57 -10.27
N TYR A 140 3.07 -2.85 -9.14
CA TYR A 140 2.12 -1.77 -8.88
C TYR A 140 2.74 -0.37 -8.87
N CYS A 141 4.02 -0.23 -8.53
CA CYS A 141 4.66 1.09 -8.42
C CYS A 141 5.21 1.57 -9.77
N ASP A 142 4.93 2.83 -10.10
CA ASP A 142 5.56 3.49 -11.26
C ASP A 142 7.02 3.90 -10.97
N ARG A 143 7.34 4.11 -9.69
CA ARG A 143 8.65 4.52 -9.22
C ARG A 143 8.91 3.95 -7.82
N ILE A 144 10.11 3.45 -7.58
CA ILE A 144 10.52 2.81 -6.33
C ILE A 144 11.62 3.66 -5.68
N TYR A 145 11.54 3.81 -4.36
CA TYR A 145 12.58 4.39 -3.52
C TYR A 145 13.02 3.34 -2.50
N VAL A 146 14.30 3.01 -2.49
CA VAL A 146 14.87 2.11 -1.49
C VAL A 146 15.49 2.94 -0.38
N LEU A 147 15.02 2.71 0.84
CA LEU A 147 15.60 3.30 2.04
C LEU A 147 16.54 2.31 2.74
N LYS A 148 17.71 2.81 3.14
CA LYS A 148 18.68 2.12 4.01
C LYS A 148 19.23 3.12 5.02
N ASP A 149 19.18 2.77 6.31
CA ASP A 149 19.68 3.60 7.41
C ASP A 149 19.13 5.07 7.38
N GLY A 150 17.85 5.22 7.02
CA GLY A 150 17.17 6.51 6.94
C GLY A 150 17.53 7.37 5.73
N LYS A 151 18.28 6.84 4.75
CA LYS A 151 18.65 7.52 3.51
C LYS A 151 18.13 6.78 2.30
N ILE A 152 17.86 7.52 1.23
CA ILE A 152 17.53 6.94 -0.08
C ILE A 152 18.83 6.40 -0.68
N GLU A 153 18.95 5.08 -0.75
CA GLU A 153 20.11 4.40 -1.33
C GLU A 153 20.02 4.39 -2.86
N THR A 154 18.81 4.13 -3.38
CA THR A 154 18.54 4.15 -4.82
C THR A 154 17.07 4.49 -5.10
N SER A 155 16.80 5.05 -6.28
CA SER A 155 15.44 5.32 -6.75
C SER A 155 15.37 5.30 -8.27
N GLY A 156 14.24 4.87 -8.83
CA GLY A 156 14.06 4.71 -10.27
C GLY A 156 12.78 3.97 -10.61
N THR A 157 12.64 3.53 -11.86
CA THR A 157 11.59 2.60 -12.26
C THR A 157 11.80 1.23 -11.59
N PRO A 158 10.78 0.36 -11.55
CA PRO A 158 10.96 -1.02 -11.09
C PRO A 158 12.14 -1.75 -11.74
N GLU A 159 12.35 -1.56 -13.05
CA GLU A 159 13.41 -2.20 -13.83
C GLU A 159 14.80 -1.69 -13.46
N GLU A 160 14.93 -0.40 -13.14
CA GLU A 160 16.19 0.22 -12.73
C GLU A 160 16.58 -0.18 -11.30
N VAL A 161 15.58 -0.32 -10.41
CA VAL A 161 15.80 -0.56 -8.98
C VAL A 161 15.91 -2.06 -8.67
N ILE A 162 15.04 -2.89 -9.23
CA ILE A 162 14.92 -4.32 -8.90
C ILE A 162 15.87 -5.12 -9.80
N THR A 163 17.16 -5.08 -9.44
CA THR A 163 18.22 -5.85 -10.09
C THR A 163 18.88 -6.79 -9.08
N GLU A 164 19.44 -7.90 -9.54
CA GLU A 164 20.14 -8.87 -8.68
C GLU A 164 21.24 -8.20 -7.85
N GLN A 165 22.00 -7.29 -8.47
CA GLN A 165 23.07 -6.54 -7.82
C GLN A 165 22.54 -5.61 -6.72
N ASN A 166 21.46 -4.87 -6.99
CA ASN A 166 20.85 -3.99 -5.99
C ASN A 166 20.30 -4.80 -4.82
N ILE A 167 19.61 -5.91 -5.10
CA ILE A 167 19.06 -6.79 -4.07
C ILE A 167 20.17 -7.34 -3.16
N GLU A 168 21.30 -7.79 -3.74
CA GLU A 168 22.45 -8.25 -2.96
C GLU A 168 23.08 -7.12 -2.11
N ASN A 169 23.19 -5.90 -2.65
CA ASN A 169 23.76 -4.75 -1.95
C ASN A 169 22.87 -4.22 -0.81
N ILE A 170 21.55 -4.24 -1.00
CA ILE A 170 20.57 -3.69 -0.06
C ILE A 170 20.24 -4.71 1.02
N TYR A 171 19.90 -5.95 0.63
CA TYR A 171 19.38 -6.98 1.54
C TYR A 171 20.42 -8.04 1.92
N GLY A 172 21.57 -8.11 1.23
CA GLY A 172 22.57 -9.16 1.46
C GLY A 172 22.09 -10.55 1.04
N VAL A 173 21.11 -10.60 0.13
CA VAL A 173 20.48 -11.84 -0.35
C VAL A 173 20.77 -12.00 -1.84
N LYS A 174 21.25 -13.18 -2.23
CA LYS A 174 21.35 -13.54 -3.65
C LYS A 174 19.97 -13.81 -4.21
N SER A 175 19.71 -13.37 -5.43
CA SER A 175 18.43 -13.58 -6.11
C SER A 175 18.64 -13.81 -7.60
N THR A 176 17.64 -14.37 -8.26
CA THR A 176 17.47 -14.27 -9.71
C THR A 176 16.34 -13.28 -9.99
N VAL A 177 16.54 -12.34 -10.91
CA VAL A 177 15.48 -11.46 -11.40
C VAL A 177 15.09 -11.90 -12.81
N GLN A 178 13.83 -12.24 -13.01
CA GLN A 178 13.28 -12.67 -14.31
C GLN A 178 12.14 -11.76 -14.73
N VAL A 179 12.00 -11.52 -16.03
CA VAL A 179 10.84 -10.83 -16.60
C VAL A 179 9.99 -11.88 -17.30
N ASN A 180 8.73 -11.97 -16.92
CA ASN A 180 7.76 -12.83 -17.60
C ASN A 180 7.53 -12.30 -19.02
N LYS A 181 7.74 -13.13 -20.04
CA LYS A 181 7.64 -12.73 -21.45
C LYS A 181 6.21 -12.41 -21.90
N ASP A 182 5.22 -13.03 -21.27
CA ASP A 182 3.81 -12.89 -21.64
C ASP A 182 3.17 -11.69 -20.93
N THR A 183 3.55 -11.44 -19.67
CA THR A 183 2.93 -10.38 -18.85
C THR A 183 3.80 -9.15 -18.66
N GLY A 184 5.11 -9.22 -18.94
CA GLY A 184 6.07 -8.16 -18.64
C GLY A 184 6.39 -8.00 -17.15
N LEU A 185 5.82 -8.84 -16.27
CA LEU A 185 6.01 -8.72 -14.83
C LEU A 185 7.41 -9.16 -14.41
N ILE A 186 8.04 -8.37 -13.54
CA ILE A 186 9.29 -8.72 -12.86
C ILE A 186 8.97 -9.73 -11.76
N ASN A 187 9.77 -10.79 -11.69
CA ASN A 187 9.72 -11.81 -10.67
C ASN A 187 11.10 -11.99 -10.03
N VAL A 188 11.18 -11.73 -8.72
CA VAL A 188 12.35 -11.90 -7.89
C VAL A 188 12.29 -13.24 -7.18
N ILE A 189 13.28 -14.09 -7.46
CA ILE A 189 13.46 -15.38 -6.82
C ILE A 189 14.62 -15.27 -5.84
N TYR A 190 14.33 -15.26 -4.53
CA TYR A 190 15.37 -15.21 -3.51
C TYR A 190 16.04 -16.58 -3.34
N HIS A 191 17.36 -16.59 -3.17
CA HIS A 191 18.14 -17.80 -2.99
C HIS A 191 18.58 -17.94 -1.53
N PRO A 192 17.82 -18.66 -0.68
CA PRO A 192 18.17 -18.83 0.71
C PRO A 192 19.48 -19.64 0.87
N LYS A 193 20.28 -19.27 1.87
CA LYS A 193 21.65 -19.80 2.07
C LYS A 193 21.72 -21.33 2.19
N HIS A 194 20.65 -22.01 2.62
CA HIS A 194 20.63 -23.45 2.79
C HIS A 194 20.68 -24.22 1.45
N ILE A 195 20.18 -23.63 0.35
CA ILE A 195 20.21 -24.26 -0.99
C ILE A 195 21.65 -24.43 -1.49
N TYR A 196 22.55 -23.52 -1.13
CA TYR A 196 23.97 -23.58 -1.53
C TYR A 196 24.85 -24.43 -0.61
N LYS A 197 24.38 -24.83 0.58
CA LYS A 197 25.14 -25.72 1.47
C LYS A 197 25.17 -27.16 0.95
N ASN A 198 24.09 -27.63 0.32
CA ASN A 198 24.00 -29.01 -0.16
C ASN A 198 24.75 -29.26 -1.48
N ARG A 199 24.76 -28.31 -2.43
CA ARG A 199 25.51 -28.48 -3.69
C ARG A 199 27.02 -28.59 -3.52
N LYS A 200 27.61 -27.96 -2.48
CA LYS A 200 29.05 -28.13 -2.17
C LYS A 200 29.38 -29.47 -1.52
N ALA A 201 28.39 -30.19 -0.96
CA ALA A 201 28.58 -31.53 -0.44
C ALA A 201 28.51 -32.57 -1.58
N GLU A 202 27.58 -32.40 -2.53
CA GLU A 202 27.42 -33.30 -3.70
C GLU A 202 28.60 -33.21 -4.70
N CYS A 203 29.13 -32.01 -4.99
CA CYS A 203 30.31 -31.91 -5.87
C CYS A 203 31.61 -32.49 -5.25
N LYS A 204 31.66 -32.74 -3.94
CA LYS A 204 32.82 -33.37 -3.29
C LYS A 204 32.78 -34.90 -3.32
N SER A 205 31.61 -35.51 -3.53
CA SER A 205 31.49 -36.96 -3.69
C SER A 205 31.79 -37.45 -5.11
N GLU A 206 31.74 -36.57 -6.12
CA GLU A 206 31.98 -36.96 -7.53
C GLU A 206 33.45 -36.80 -7.99
N THR A 207 34.35 -36.29 -7.14
CA THR A 207 35.79 -36.16 -7.46
C THR A 207 36.67 -37.20 -6.77
N SER A 208 36.06 -38.24 -6.19
CA SER A 208 36.75 -39.30 -5.45
C SER A 208 36.33 -40.68 -5.93
N GLU A 209 36.48 -40.98 -7.23
CA GLU A 209 36.54 -42.34 -7.79
C GLU A 209 37.40 -42.36 -9.05
#